data_AF-A0A961T794-F1
#
_entry.id   AF-A0A961T794-F1
#
_cell.length_a   1.000
_cell.length_b   1.000
_cell.length_c   1.000
_cell.angle_alpha   90.00
_cell.angle_beta   90.00
_cell.angle_gamma   90.00
#
_symmetry.space_group_name_H-M   'P 1'
#
loop_
_entity.id
_entity.type
_entity.pdbx_description
1 polymer ?
#
loop_
_entity_poly.entity_id
_entity_poly.type
_entity_poly.pdbx_seq_one_letter_code
_entity_poly.pdbx_strand_id
1 'polypeptide(L)'
;MNLLRDNELIYGRLLPISEPHLIERYNKALKAFGLRPTALDGFEIDRTGFSPQIAAELDDPHYLDPNEVNRRFIILTPQQIDLPVVHTAFSNTSQLVYEFMSRNARAIDALTIKDVIYGEIEDSVSKVEDI
;
A
#
# COMPACT_ATOMS: atom_id res chain seq x y z
N MET A 1 5.59 -15.77 -16.17
CA MET A 1 4.88 -15.14 -15.05
C MET A 1 4.07 -13.89 -15.44
N ASN A 2 4.15 -13.38 -16.69
CA ASN A 2 3.43 -12.16 -17.08
C ASN A 2 1.96 -12.40 -17.47
N LEU A 3 1.65 -13.49 -18.18
CA LEU A 3 0.30 -13.74 -18.71
C LEU A 3 -0.82 -13.73 -17.65
N LEU A 4 -0.53 -14.13 -16.42
CA LEU A 4 -1.51 -14.15 -15.33
C LEU A 4 -1.71 -12.75 -14.70
N ARG A 5 -0.67 -11.90 -14.68
CA ARG A 5 -0.79 -10.49 -14.28
C ARG A 5 -1.52 -9.69 -15.36
N ASP A 6 -1.15 -9.90 -16.63
CA ASP A 6 -1.70 -9.21 -17.80
C ASP A 6 -3.20 -9.48 -18.01
N ASN A 7 -3.72 -10.59 -17.47
CA ASN A 7 -5.14 -10.95 -17.52
C ASN A 7 -5.89 -10.70 -16.19
N GLU A 8 -5.31 -9.93 -15.27
CA GLU A 8 -5.88 -9.65 -13.93
C GLU A 8 -6.12 -10.91 -13.06
N LEU A 9 -5.56 -12.07 -13.43
CA LEU A 9 -5.74 -13.35 -12.74
C LEU A 9 -4.84 -13.49 -11.50
N ILE A 10 -3.81 -12.65 -11.38
CA ILE A 10 -2.97 -12.47 -10.19
C ILE A 10 -3.06 -11.00 -9.78
N TYR A 11 -3.44 -10.75 -8.52
CA TYR A 11 -3.59 -9.44 -7.86
C TYR A 11 -4.89 -8.65 -8.15
N GLY A 12 -5.73 -9.05 -9.11
CA GLY A 12 -6.91 -8.24 -9.48
C GLY A 12 -6.52 -6.86 -10.05
N ARG A 13 -7.49 -5.96 -10.25
CA ARG A 13 -7.24 -4.62 -10.78
C ARG A 13 -6.45 -3.79 -9.76
N LEU A 14 -5.17 -3.54 -10.02
CA LEU A 14 -4.36 -2.55 -9.31
C LEU A 14 -4.59 -1.15 -9.90
N LEU A 15 -4.21 -0.12 -9.17
CA LEU A 15 -4.30 1.27 -9.62
C LEU A 15 -2.93 1.72 -10.17
N PRO A 16 -2.82 2.05 -11.48
CA PRO A 16 -1.59 2.61 -12.03
C PRO A 16 -1.35 4.03 -11.50
N ILE A 17 -0.10 4.28 -11.14
CA ILE A 17 0.44 5.57 -10.69
C ILE A 17 1.55 5.94 -11.66
N SER A 18 1.36 7.03 -12.40
CA SER A 18 2.34 7.50 -13.40
C SER A 18 2.53 9.02 -13.38
N GLU A 19 1.62 9.73 -12.71
CA GLU A 19 1.68 11.17 -12.57
C GLU A 19 2.83 11.56 -11.63
N PRO A 20 3.73 12.46 -12.03
CA PRO A 20 4.92 12.81 -11.23
C PRO A 20 4.59 13.22 -9.79
N HIS A 21 3.50 13.99 -9.58
CA HIS A 21 3.10 14.43 -8.25
C HIS A 21 2.59 13.30 -7.35
N LEU A 22 2.04 12.21 -7.92
CA LEU A 22 1.64 11.03 -7.14
C LEU A 22 2.86 10.18 -6.77
N ILE A 23 3.83 10.08 -7.67
CA ILE A 23 5.12 9.41 -7.40
C ILE A 23 5.88 10.15 -6.29
N GLU A 24 5.95 11.48 -6.34
CA GLU A 24 6.54 12.31 -5.28
C GLU A 24 5.87 12.09 -3.93
N ARG A 25 4.53 12.03 -3.91
CA ARG A 25 3.74 11.74 -2.71
C ARG A 25 4.00 10.33 -2.17
N TYR A 26 4.11 9.33 -3.05
CA TYR A 26 4.45 7.98 -2.65
C TYR A 26 5.86 7.93 -2.02
N ASN A 27 6.82 8.60 -2.65
CA ASN A 27 8.18 8.74 -2.15
C ASN A 27 8.27 9.47 -0.81
N LYS A 28 7.38 10.45 -0.56
CA LYS A 28 7.24 11.09 0.74
C LYS A 28 6.85 10.07 1.83
N ALA A 29 5.91 9.17 1.54
CA ALA A 29 5.51 8.11 2.46
C ALA A 29 6.63 7.07 2.67
N LEU A 30 7.29 6.59 1.60
CA LEU A 30 8.44 5.68 1.71
C LEU A 30 9.53 6.26 2.62
N LYS A 31 9.89 7.53 2.41
CA LYS A 31 10.89 8.22 3.23
C LYS A 31 10.46 8.33 4.69
N ALA A 32 9.17 8.58 4.96
CA ALA A 32 8.64 8.63 6.33
C ALA A 32 8.73 7.28 7.05
N PHE A 33 8.65 6.17 6.29
CA PHE A 33 8.86 4.81 6.80
C PHE A 33 10.34 4.38 6.90
N GLY A 34 11.27 5.27 6.57
CA GLY A 34 12.71 4.97 6.55
C GLY A 34 13.17 4.17 5.33
N LEU A 35 12.31 4.04 4.30
CA LEU A 35 12.62 3.34 3.06
C LEU A 35 13.25 4.29 2.03
N ARG A 36 13.99 3.70 1.07
CA ARG A 36 14.54 4.45 -0.06
C ARG A 36 13.40 4.88 -0.99
N PRO A 37 13.39 6.13 -1.49
CA PRO A 37 12.48 6.53 -2.56
C PRO A 37 12.68 5.68 -3.82
N THR A 38 11.60 5.42 -4.54
CA THR A 38 11.61 4.77 -5.86
C THR A 38 12.17 5.69 -6.94
N ALA A 39 12.88 5.09 -7.90
CA ALA A 39 13.32 5.74 -9.13
C ALA A 39 12.43 5.39 -10.33
N LEU A 40 11.38 4.60 -10.13
CA LEU A 40 10.43 4.23 -11.18
C LEU A 40 9.61 5.45 -11.64
N ASP A 41 9.35 5.49 -12.94
CA ASP A 41 8.48 6.47 -13.61
C ASP A 41 7.00 6.07 -13.60
N GLY A 42 6.69 4.82 -13.22
CA GLY A 42 5.34 4.36 -12.96
C GLY A 42 5.31 3.00 -12.27
N PHE A 43 4.25 2.77 -11.49
CA PHE A 43 4.01 1.52 -10.77
C PHE A 43 2.52 1.36 -10.48
N GLU A 44 2.11 0.21 -9.96
CA GLU A 44 0.72 -0.04 -9.61
C GLU A 44 0.61 -0.32 -8.11
N ILE A 45 -0.49 0.12 -7.50
CA ILE A 45 -0.75 -0.07 -6.07
C ILE A 45 -2.07 -0.79 -5.81
N ASP A 46 -2.13 -1.48 -4.69
CA ASP A 46 -3.35 -2.08 -4.14
C ASP A 46 -4.08 -1.12 -3.18
N ARG A 47 -5.16 -1.58 -2.53
CA ARG A 47 -5.92 -0.74 -1.57
C ARG A 47 -5.05 -0.17 -0.45
N THR A 48 -4.07 -0.92 0.03
CA THR A 48 -3.16 -0.49 1.10
C THR A 48 -2.03 0.41 0.61
N GLY A 49 -1.88 0.57 -0.70
CA GLY A 49 -0.75 1.26 -1.31
C GLY A 49 0.42 0.33 -1.63
N PHE A 50 0.28 -0.99 -1.45
CA PHE A 50 1.34 -1.93 -1.79
C PHE A 50 1.51 -2.04 -3.30
N SER A 51 2.75 -1.89 -3.75
CA SER A 51 3.17 -2.11 -5.13
C SER A 51 4.15 -3.29 -5.27
N PRO A 52 3.85 -4.30 -6.11
CA PRO A 52 4.78 -5.36 -6.46
C PRO A 52 6.05 -4.86 -7.18
N GLN A 53 5.94 -3.78 -7.96
CA GLN A 53 7.08 -3.18 -8.66
C GLN A 53 8.06 -2.55 -7.67
N ILE A 54 7.55 -1.83 -6.67
CA ILE A 54 8.36 -1.22 -5.61
C ILE A 54 8.99 -2.29 -4.72
N ALA A 55 8.24 -3.35 -4.38
CA ALA A 55 8.80 -4.50 -3.67
C ALA A 55 10.01 -5.11 -4.40
N ALA A 56 9.92 -5.26 -5.73
CA ALA A 56 11.01 -5.75 -6.54
C ALA A 56 12.21 -4.77 -6.62
N GLU A 57 11.97 -3.46 -6.69
CA GLU A 57 13.04 -2.44 -6.69
C GLU A 57 13.77 -2.36 -5.33
N LEU A 58 13.04 -2.54 -4.23
CA LEU A 58 13.58 -2.52 -2.88
C LEU A 58 14.25 -3.85 -2.48
N ASP A 59 14.04 -4.91 -3.25
CA ASP A 59 14.38 -6.30 -2.88
C ASP A 59 13.73 -6.70 -1.53
N ASP A 60 12.50 -6.22 -1.30
CA ASP A 60 11.75 -6.42 -0.06
C ASP A 60 10.25 -6.62 -0.38
N PRO A 61 9.76 -7.88 -0.40
CA PRO A 61 8.34 -8.19 -0.58
C PRO A 61 7.44 -7.62 0.53
N HIS A 62 7.99 -7.35 1.71
CA HIS A 62 7.24 -6.97 2.92
C HIS A 62 7.51 -5.52 3.34
N TYR A 63 7.92 -4.63 2.43
CA TYR A 63 8.29 -3.25 2.79
C TYR A 63 7.15 -2.42 3.44
N LEU A 64 5.88 -2.77 3.18
CA LEU A 64 4.71 -2.22 3.87
C LEU A 64 4.15 -3.13 4.98
N ASP A 65 4.80 -4.26 5.24
CA ASP A 65 4.38 -5.20 6.27
C ASP A 65 5.60 -5.72 7.06
N PRO A 66 6.42 -4.82 7.63
CA PRO A 66 7.65 -5.20 8.31
C PRO A 66 7.37 -6.19 9.44
N ASN A 67 8.12 -7.29 9.44
CA ASN A 67 7.94 -8.44 10.33
C ASN A 67 6.55 -9.10 10.26
N GLU A 68 5.73 -8.77 9.25
CA GLU A 68 4.36 -9.27 9.07
C GLU A 68 3.39 -8.96 10.21
N VAL A 69 3.72 -7.97 11.05
CA VAL A 69 2.91 -7.56 12.22
C VAL A 69 2.53 -6.07 12.14
N ASN A 70 3.43 -5.22 11.64
CA ASN A 70 3.23 -3.77 11.66
C ASN A 70 2.78 -3.28 10.28
N ARG A 71 1.53 -3.60 9.92
CA ARG A 71 1.01 -3.28 8.59
C ARG A 71 0.97 -1.76 8.36
N ARG A 72 1.82 -1.29 7.44
CA ARG A 72 1.82 0.08 6.92
C ARG A 72 0.81 0.24 5.80
N PHE A 73 0.32 1.45 5.62
CA PHE A 73 -0.50 1.83 4.48
C PHE A 73 -0.10 3.18 3.91
N ILE A 74 -0.31 3.33 2.61
CA ILE A 74 -0.15 4.57 1.85
C ILE A 74 -1.44 4.80 1.06
N ILE A 75 -2.16 5.87 1.39
CA ILE A 75 -3.36 6.31 0.68
C ILE A 75 -3.01 7.58 -0.09
N LEU A 76 -2.77 7.40 -1.38
CA LEU A 76 -2.59 8.47 -2.37
C LEU A 76 -3.92 9.05 -2.82
N THR A 77 -4.98 8.24 -2.86
CA THR A 77 -6.24 8.67 -3.47
C THR A 77 -7.46 7.85 -3.01
N PRO A 78 -8.69 8.41 -3.02
CA PRO A 78 -9.89 7.71 -2.58
C PRO A 78 -10.23 6.49 -3.45
N GLN A 79 -9.81 6.46 -4.73
CA GLN A 79 -10.09 5.31 -5.62
C GLN A 79 -9.42 4.01 -5.15
N GLN A 80 -8.46 4.07 -4.22
CA GLN A 80 -7.88 2.88 -3.62
C GLN A 80 -8.91 2.00 -2.89
N ILE A 81 -10.03 2.57 -2.43
CA ILE A 81 -11.01 1.83 -1.59
C ILE A 81 -11.57 0.59 -2.28
N ASP A 82 -11.78 0.65 -3.59
CA ASP A 82 -12.40 -0.43 -4.38
C ASP A 82 -11.37 -1.47 -4.88
N LEU A 83 -10.07 -1.21 -4.71
CA LEU A 83 -9.01 -2.12 -5.11
C LEU A 83 -8.95 -3.34 -4.19
N PRO A 84 -8.44 -4.50 -4.65
CA PRO A 84 -8.12 -5.61 -3.76
C PRO A 84 -6.93 -5.27 -2.83
N VAL A 85 -6.75 -6.07 -1.78
CA VAL A 85 -5.48 -6.16 -1.04
C VAL A 85 -4.78 -7.43 -1.50
N VAL A 86 -3.56 -7.29 -1.99
CA VAL A 86 -2.91 -8.35 -2.80
C VAL A 86 -1.71 -8.99 -2.13
N HIS A 87 -1.19 -8.33 -1.10
CA HIS A 87 -0.10 -8.81 -0.27
C HIS A 87 -0.47 -8.54 1.19
N THR A 88 -0.77 -9.55 2.00
CA THR A 88 -1.11 -9.41 3.42
C THR A 88 -0.86 -10.71 4.18
N ALA A 89 -0.33 -10.61 5.40
CA ALA A 89 -0.20 -11.75 6.31
C ALA A 89 -1.55 -12.13 6.96
N PHE A 90 -2.39 -11.13 7.25
CA PHE A 90 -3.69 -11.33 7.90
C PHE A 90 -4.86 -11.13 6.92
N SER A 91 -5.87 -11.99 7.01
CA SER A 91 -7.06 -11.94 6.15
C SER A 91 -8.01 -10.78 6.46
N ASN A 92 -7.95 -10.22 7.66
CA ASN A 92 -8.79 -9.10 8.10
C ASN A 92 -8.29 -7.72 7.65
N THR A 93 -7.02 -7.58 7.23
CA THR A 93 -6.41 -6.32 6.77
C THR A 93 -7.25 -5.64 5.69
N SER A 94 -7.73 -6.44 4.74
CA SER A 94 -8.59 -5.98 3.63
C SER A 94 -9.84 -5.26 4.14
N GLN A 95 -10.55 -5.87 5.09
CA GLN A 95 -11.76 -5.32 5.68
C GLN A 95 -11.46 -4.11 6.58
N LEU A 96 -10.39 -4.17 7.37
CA LEU A 96 -10.01 -3.08 8.28
C LEU A 96 -9.68 -1.80 7.51
N VAL A 97 -8.86 -1.89 6.47
CA VAL A 97 -8.52 -0.74 5.63
C VAL A 97 -9.75 -0.23 4.90
N TYR A 98 -10.62 -1.12 4.39
CA TYR A 98 -11.89 -0.73 3.77
C TYR A 98 -12.78 0.07 4.74
N GLU A 99 -12.94 -0.40 5.99
CA GLU A 99 -13.73 0.30 6.99
C GLU A 99 -13.12 1.63 7.41
N PHE A 100 -11.79 1.69 7.57
CA PHE A 100 -11.08 2.93 7.84
C PHE A 100 -11.32 3.95 6.72
N MET A 101 -11.16 3.54 5.46
CA MET A 101 -11.38 4.42 4.32
C MET A 101 -12.84 4.87 4.22
N SER A 102 -13.78 3.94 4.38
CA SER A 102 -15.23 4.21 4.32
C SER A 102 -15.67 5.21 5.39
N ARG A 103 -15.24 5.01 6.65
CA ARG A 103 -15.63 5.88 7.78
C ARG A 103 -15.01 7.27 7.68
N ASN A 104 -13.87 7.39 7.00
CA ASN A 104 -13.11 8.64 6.88
C ASN A 104 -13.13 9.24 5.46
N ALA A 105 -14.03 8.79 4.58
CA ALA A 105 -14.01 9.12 3.15
C ALA A 105 -13.88 10.63 2.88
N ARG A 106 -14.69 11.46 3.55
CA ARG A 106 -14.64 12.93 3.38
C ARG A 106 -13.27 13.54 3.75
N ALA A 107 -12.62 13.01 4.79
CA ALA A 107 -11.31 13.50 5.21
C ALA A 107 -10.21 13.02 4.25
N ILE A 108 -10.30 11.75 3.82
CA ILE A 108 -9.39 11.18 2.82
C ILE A 108 -9.47 11.95 1.51
N ASP A 109 -10.68 12.21 1.00
CA ASP A 109 -10.92 13.01 -0.20
C ASP A 109 -10.25 14.38 -0.08
N ALA A 110 -10.44 15.09 1.04
CA ALA A 110 -9.90 16.43 1.23
C ALA A 110 -8.36 16.46 1.32
N LEU A 111 -7.77 15.51 2.04
CA LEU A 111 -6.33 15.45 2.28
C LEU A 111 -5.56 15.01 1.03
N THR A 112 -6.10 14.02 0.31
CA THR A 112 -5.46 13.44 -0.89
C THR A 112 -5.46 14.37 -2.10
N ILE A 113 -6.22 15.48 -2.08
CA ILE A 113 -6.11 16.54 -3.09
C ILE A 113 -4.69 17.13 -3.11
N LYS A 114 -4.08 17.32 -1.94
CA LYS A 114 -2.79 18.04 -1.82
C LYS A 114 -1.64 17.19 -1.32
N ASP A 115 -1.92 16.14 -0.56
CA ASP A 115 -0.89 15.36 0.12
C ASP A 115 -1.18 13.86 0.08
N VAL A 116 -0.30 13.06 0.70
CA VAL A 116 -0.49 11.63 0.94
C VAL A 116 -0.87 11.38 2.39
N ILE A 117 -1.71 10.39 2.63
CA ILE A 117 -1.95 9.85 3.97
C ILE A 117 -1.13 8.56 4.08
N TYR A 118 -0.36 8.42 5.15
CA TYR A 118 0.36 7.19 5.45
C TYR A 118 0.34 6.92 6.95
N GLY A 119 0.44 5.65 7.33
CA GLY A 119 0.40 5.26 8.73
C GLY A 119 0.65 3.77 8.92
N GLU A 120 0.55 3.33 10.16
CA GLU A 120 0.66 1.94 10.59
C GLU A 120 -0.64 1.53 11.28
N ILE A 121 -1.10 0.31 11.02
CA ILE A 121 -2.17 -0.33 11.78
C ILE A 121 -1.50 -0.91 13.02
N GLU A 122 -1.90 -0.42 14.19
CA GLU A 122 -1.43 -0.97 15.46
C GLU A 122 -1.96 -2.40 15.61
N ASP A 123 -1.04 -3.37 15.61
CA ASP A 123 -1.35 -4.74 15.98
C ASP A 123 -0.89 -4.99 17.42
N SER A 124 -1.82 -5.43 18.27
CA SER A 124 -1.56 -5.78 19.67
C SER A 124 -0.94 -7.18 19.84
N VAL A 125 -0.73 -7.92 18.74
CA VAL A 125 -0.18 -9.28 18.77
C VAL A 125 1.33 -9.25 19.01
N SER A 126 1.76 -9.89 20.11
CA SER A 126 3.18 -10.08 20.43
C SER A 126 3.77 -11.20 19.58
N LYS A 127 4.87 -10.93 18.87
CA LYS A 127 5.68 -11.96 18.20
C LYS A 127 6.44 -12.75 19.27
N VAL A 128 6.20 -14.05 19.37
CA VAL A 128 6.97 -14.96 20.23
C VAL A 128 8.16 -15.46 19.42
N GLU A 129 9.38 -15.10 19.81
CA GLU A 129 10.58 -15.46 19.04
C GLU A 129 11.19 -16.82 19.43
N ASP A 130 10.76 -17.47 20.53
CA ASP A 130 11.06 -18.88 20.85
C ASP A 130 10.29 -19.36 22.12
N ILE A 131 10.25 -20.69 22.36
CA ILE A 131 9.78 -21.35 23.60
C ILE A 131 10.98 -21.82 24.44
#